data_AF-W8Y5H6-F1
#
_entry.id   AF-W8Y5H6-F1
#
_cell.length_a   1.000
_cell.length_b   1.000
_cell.length_c   1.000
_cell.angle_alpha   90.00
_cell.angle_beta   90.00
_cell.angle_gamma   90.00
#
_symmetry.space_group_name_H-M   'P 1'
#
loop_
_entity.id
_entity.type
_entity.pdbx_description
1 polymer ?
#
loop_
_entity_poly.entity_id
_entity_poly.type
_entity_poly.pdbx_seq_one_letter_code
_entity_poly.pdbx_strand_id
1 'polypeptide(L)' 'MKKYEIKNNIPTLEEYKYLCDSVGWTNYMNFEVAEISLQNSIYCITVKDNN' A
#
# COMPACT_ATOMS: atom_id res chain seq x y z
N MET A 1 13.89 -0.78 -18.82
CA MET A 1 12.96 -1.33 -17.82
C MET A 1 13.34 -0.75 -16.48
N LYS A 2 12.38 -0.20 -15.70
CA LYS A 2 12.67 0.27 -14.34
C LYS A 2 13.10 -0.92 -13.48
N LYS A 3 14.11 -0.74 -12.62
CA LYS A 3 14.50 -1.73 -11.62
C LYS A 3 13.54 -1.58 -10.43
N TYR A 4 12.77 -2.62 -10.17
CA TYR A 4 11.86 -2.65 -9.02
C TYR A 4 12.15 -3.88 -8.16
N GLU A 5 11.78 -3.78 -6.89
CA GLU A 5 11.85 -4.84 -5.91
C GLU A 5 10.43 -5.35 -5.59
N ILE A 6 10.28 -6.68 -5.51
CA ILE A 6 9.04 -7.33 -5.07
C ILE A 6 9.27 -7.88 -3.67
N LYS A 7 8.39 -7.53 -2.72
CA LYS A 7 8.45 -8.04 -1.34
C LYS A 7 7.15 -8.74 -0.98
N ASN A 8 7.27 -9.93 -0.37
CA ASN A 8 6.15 -10.65 0.23
C ASN A 8 5.91 -10.11 1.65
N ASN A 9 5.25 -8.95 1.74
CA ASN A 9 4.93 -8.31 3.01
C ASN A 9 3.57 -7.61 2.92
N ILE A 10 2.95 -7.43 4.08
CA ILE A 10 1.80 -6.53 4.23
C ILE A 10 2.36 -5.09 4.23
N PRO A 11 1.83 -4.17 3.39
CA PRO A 11 2.25 -2.78 3.43
C PRO A 11 1.80 -2.13 4.74
N THR A 12 2.52 -1.10 5.17
CA THR A 12 2.02 -0.27 6.29
C THR A 12 0.82 0.57 5.82
N LEU A 13 0.02 1.06 6.78
CA LEU A 13 -1.05 2.00 6.45
C LEU A 13 -0.50 3.27 5.78
N GLU A 14 0.69 3.72 6.15
CA GLU A 14 1.35 4.89 5.56
C GLU A 14 1.74 4.65 4.10
N GLU A 15 2.30 3.49 3.78
CA GLU A 15 2.62 3.10 2.41
C GLU A 15 1.35 3.02 1.54
N TYR A 16 0.26 2.50 2.10
CA TYR A 16 -1.02 2.46 1.40
C TYR A 16 -1.62 3.87 1.21
N LYS A 17 -1.59 4.72 2.24
CA LYS A 17 -2.01 6.13 2.18
C LYS A 17 -1.25 6.89 1.10
N TYR A 18 0.08 6.73 1.04
CA TYR A 18 0.90 7.35 0.00
C TYR A 18 0.39 7.03 -1.42
N LEU A 19 0.03 5.76 -1.68
CA LEU A 19 -0.51 5.36 -2.98
C LEU A 19 -1.86 6.03 -3.25
N CYS A 20 -2.78 6.02 -2.27
CA CYS A 20 -4.08 6.66 -2.41
C CYS A 20 -3.95 8.18 -2.63
N ASP A 21 -3.06 8.84 -1.90
CA ASP A 21 -2.81 10.28 -2.01
C ASP A 21 -2.24 10.64 -3.39
N SER A 22 -1.34 9.81 -3.94
CA SER A 22 -0.72 10.03 -5.25
C SER A 22 -1.72 10.07 -6.42
N VAL A 23 -2.91 9.51 -6.22
CA VAL A 23 -4.01 9.48 -7.20
C VAL A 23 -5.22 10.32 -6.77
N GLY A 24 -5.07 11.14 -5.73
CA GLY A 24 -6.12 12.03 -5.23
C GLY A 24 -7.27 11.32 -4.49
N TRP A 25 -7.02 10.11 -3.98
CA TRP A 25 -8.04 9.30 -3.30
C TRP A 25 -8.15 9.54 -1.79
N THR A 26 -7.33 10.41 -1.20
CA THR A 26 -7.27 10.65 0.25
C THR A 26 -8.65 10.83 0.89
N ASN A 27 -9.52 11.64 0.27
CA ASN A 27 -10.85 11.97 0.80
C ASN A 27 -11.94 10.95 0.43
N TYR A 28 -11.62 9.95 -0.39
CA TYR A 28 -12.53 8.90 -0.82
C TYR A 28 -12.29 7.58 -0.08
N MET A 29 -11.10 7.42 0.49
CA MET A 29 -10.72 6.20 1.20
C MET A 29 -11.13 6.26 2.67
N ASN A 30 -11.67 5.14 3.16
CA ASN A 30 -11.77 4.90 4.59
C ASN A 30 -10.49 4.20 5.08
N PHE A 31 -9.56 4.97 5.65
CA PHE A 31 -8.26 4.45 6.07
C PHE A 31 -8.30 3.60 7.34
N GLU A 32 -9.30 3.77 8.20
CA GLU A 32 -9.50 2.90 9.37
C GLU A 32 -9.89 1.48 8.92
N VAL A 33 -10.81 1.38 7.96
CA VAL A 33 -11.19 0.09 7.36
C VAL A 33 -10.02 -0.54 6.60
N ALA A 34 -9.22 0.28 5.91
CA ALA A 34 -8.03 -0.21 5.21
C ALA A 34 -7.00 -0.79 6.20
N GLU A 35 -6.74 -0.14 7.33
CA GLU A 35 -5.81 -0.64 8.35
C GLU A 35 -6.27 -2.00 8.91
N ILE A 36 -7.54 -2.12 9.28
CA ILE A 36 -8.11 -3.38 9.76
C ILE A 36 -7.97 -4.48 8.70
N SER A 37 -8.24 -4.14 7.44
CA SER A 37 -8.11 -5.08 6.31
C SER A 37 -6.67 -5.53 6.12
N LEU A 38 -5.69 -4.62 6.21
CA LEU A 38 -4.27 -4.94 6.11
C LEU A 38 -3.84 -5.88 7.25
N GLN A 39 -4.24 -5.61 8.49
CA GLN A 39 -3.89 -6.44 9.65
C GLN A 39 -4.46 -7.87 9.57
N ASN A 40 -5.59 -8.06 8.89
CA ASN A 40 -6.26 -9.36 8.74
C ASN A 40 -5.98 -10.02 7.38
N SER A 41 -5.11 -9.45 6.55
CA SER A 41 -4.76 -10.01 5.25
C SER A 41 -3.84 -11.21 5.38
N ILE A 42 -4.19 -12.31 4.70
CA ILE A 42 -3.43 -13.58 4.75
C ILE A 42 -2.16 -13.51 3.88
N TYR A 43 -2.20 -12.72 2.80
CA TYR A 43 -1.09 -12.59 1.86
C TYR A 43 -1.11 -11.22 1.17
N CYS A 44 0.06 -10.61 1.02
CA CYS A 44 0.25 -9.33 0.36
C CYS A 44 1.61 -9.30 -0.36
N ILE A 45 1.68 -8.48 -1.41
CA ILE A 45 2.90 -8.17 -2.13
C ILE A 45 3.02 -6.66 -2.24
N THR A 46 4.20 -6.11 -1.94
CA THR A 46 4.54 -4.73 -2.29
C THR A 46 5.55 -4.70 -3.42
N VAL A 47 5.38 -3.76 -4.35
CA VAL A 47 6.30 -3.53 -5.48
C VAL A 47 6.83 -2.11 -5.36
N LYS A 48 8.15 -1.98 -5.22
CA LYS A 48 8.81 -0.69 -5.01
C LYS A 48 9.77 -0.39 -6.15
N ASP A 49 9.73 0.84 -6.65
CA ASP A 49 10.75 1.34 -7.57
C ASP A 49 12.03 1.63 -6.76
N ASN A 50 13.19 1.19 -7.25
CA ASN A 50 14.48 1.37 -6.57
C ASN A 50 15.15 2.72 -6.93
N ASN A 51 14.38 3.70 -7.42
CA ASN A 51 14.88 5.01 -7.82
C ASN A 51 15.07 5.95 -6.63
#